data_AF-A0A6I1MP59-F1
#
_entry.id   AF-A0A6I1MP59-F1
#
_cell.length_a   1.000
_cell.length_b   1.000
_cell.length_c   1.000
_cell.angle_alpha   90.00
_cell.angle_beta   90.00
_cell.angle_gamma   90.00
#
_symmetry.space_group_name_H-M   'P 1'
#
loop_
_entity.id
_entity.type
_entity.pdbx_description
1 polymer ?
#
loop_
_entity_poly.entity_id
_entity_poly.type
_entity_poly.pdbx_seq_one_letter_code
_entity_poly.pdbx_strand_id
1 'polypeptide(L)'
;MSLSVEKINNALVLQGITLQNLAEEADVTKKEIISFMREEGFTYDFEEGFFIKSDDLQQDLLQRVKELEKQQKEILELLSNTNTIKKENKLDLSLCTEERIQKSYKLSKTTAEKFSEYCKNHREYRVQDLITLALEQFMEKNK
;
A
#
# COMPACT_ATOMS: atom_id res chain seq x y z
N MET A 1 -15.44 -13.24 48.23
CA MET A 1 -16.18 -12.01 47.84
C MET A 1 -16.97 -12.30 46.57
N SER A 2 -18.14 -11.69 46.33
CA SER A 2 -18.77 -11.78 45.00
C SER A 2 -17.99 -10.92 43.98
N LEU A 3 -17.58 -11.55 42.88
CA LEU A 3 -16.97 -10.89 41.72
C LEU A 3 -18.02 -10.01 41.03
N SER A 4 -17.59 -8.85 40.55
CA SER A 4 -18.40 -7.93 39.75
C SER A 4 -17.47 -7.15 38.82
N VAL A 5 -17.92 -6.81 37.62
CA VAL A 5 -17.15 -6.07 36.61
C VAL A 5 -16.53 -4.79 37.19
N GLU A 6 -17.32 -4.02 37.94
CA GLU A 6 -16.87 -2.75 38.53
C GLU A 6 -15.70 -2.94 39.50
N LYS A 7 -15.77 -3.93 40.40
CA LYS A 7 -14.67 -4.23 41.33
C LYS A 7 -13.40 -4.66 40.60
N ILE A 8 -13.52 -5.51 39.58
CA ILE A 8 -12.38 -5.99 38.80
C ILE A 8 -11.72 -4.83 38.07
N ASN A 9 -12.50 -3.97 37.40
CA ASN A 9 -11.97 -2.81 36.69
C ASN A 9 -11.34 -1.80 37.65
N ASN A 10 -11.99 -1.48 38.77
CA ASN A 10 -11.44 -0.55 39.76
C ASN A 10 -10.13 -1.06 40.36
N ALA A 11 -10.03 -2.36 40.62
CA ALA A 11 -8.80 -2.98 41.09
C ALA A 11 -7.66 -2.84 40.07
N LEU A 12 -7.88 -3.30 38.83
CA LEU A 12 -6.81 -3.32 37.82
C LEU A 12 -6.43 -1.94 37.31
N VAL A 13 -7.43 -1.07 37.06
CA VAL A 13 -7.23 0.22 36.38
C VAL A 13 -6.98 1.36 37.38
N LEU A 14 -7.74 1.43 38.49
CA LEU A 14 -7.63 2.56 39.43
C LEU A 14 -6.63 2.28 40.55
N GLN A 15 -6.62 1.05 41.08
CA GLN A 15 -5.73 0.67 42.17
C GLN A 15 -4.39 0.12 41.66
N GLY A 16 -4.29 -0.22 40.37
CA GLY A 16 -3.07 -0.71 39.74
C GLY A 16 -2.60 -2.06 40.28
N ILE A 17 -3.50 -2.85 40.89
CA ILE A 17 -3.13 -4.19 41.36
C ILE A 17 -3.09 -5.15 40.18
N THR A 18 -2.23 -6.17 40.27
CA THR A 18 -2.12 -7.16 39.21
C THR A 18 -3.30 -8.14 39.25
N LEU A 19 -3.60 -8.78 38.12
CA LEU A 19 -4.57 -9.87 38.05
C LEU A 19 -4.21 -11.04 39.01
N GLN A 20 -2.93 -11.23 39.33
CA GLN A 20 -2.50 -12.23 40.32
C GLN A 20 -2.95 -11.84 41.73
N ASN A 21 -2.67 -10.61 42.14
CA ASN A 21 -3.02 -10.14 43.48
C ASN A 21 -4.54 -10.10 43.66
N LEU A 22 -5.28 -9.67 42.63
CA LEU A 22 -6.74 -9.69 42.64
C LEU A 22 -7.30 -11.11 42.79
N ALA A 23 -6.69 -12.10 42.13
CA ALA A 23 -7.09 -13.50 42.24
C ALA A 23 -6.88 -14.03 43.68
N GLU A 24 -5.75 -13.70 44.29
CA GLU A 24 -5.44 -14.05 45.67
C GLU A 24 -6.40 -13.40 46.68
N GLU A 25 -6.69 -12.11 46.53
CA GLU A 25 -7.63 -11.38 47.41
C GLU A 25 -9.07 -11.89 47.30
N ALA A 26 -9.47 -12.32 46.11
CA ALA A 26 -10.80 -12.83 45.85
C ALA A 26 -10.96 -14.34 46.16
N ASP A 27 -9.87 -15.03 46.50
CA ASP A 27 -9.80 -16.49 46.70
C ASP A 27 -10.32 -17.28 45.48
N VAL A 28 -9.88 -16.86 44.28
CA VAL A 28 -10.23 -17.46 43.00
C VAL A 28 -9.01 -17.57 42.10
N THR A 29 -9.09 -18.33 41.02
CA THR A 29 -8.04 -18.39 40.01
C THR A 29 -8.16 -17.24 39.01
N LYS A 30 -7.03 -16.84 38.41
CA LYS A 30 -7.02 -15.90 37.26
C LYS A 30 -7.96 -16.33 36.15
N LYS A 31 -8.05 -17.65 35.90
CA LYS A 31 -8.90 -18.22 34.84
C LYS A 31 -10.37 -17.97 35.12
N GLU A 32 -10.81 -18.05 36.37
CA GLU A 32 -12.19 -17.76 36.75
C GLU A 32 -12.53 -16.28 36.57
N ILE A 33 -11.63 -15.36 36.94
CA ILE A 33 -11.81 -13.93 36.69
C ILE A 33 -11.91 -13.64 35.18
N ILE A 34 -11.00 -14.22 34.38
CA ILE A 34 -11.01 -14.05 32.92
C ILE A 34 -12.30 -14.63 32.31
N SER A 35 -12.76 -15.80 32.78
CA SER A 35 -14.00 -16.42 32.30
C SER A 35 -15.21 -15.56 32.62
N PHE A 36 -15.31 -15.07 33.86
CA PHE A 36 -16.36 -14.17 34.30
C PHE A 36 -16.41 -12.89 33.44
N MET A 37 -15.26 -12.23 33.27
CA MET A 37 -15.18 -11.00 32.48
C MET A 37 -15.51 -11.25 30.99
N ARG A 38 -15.17 -12.44 30.47
CA ARG A 38 -15.53 -12.84 29.10
C ARG A 38 -17.03 -13.01 28.93
N GLU A 39 -17.73 -13.61 29.90
CA GLU A 39 -19.19 -13.72 29.88
C GLU A 39 -19.87 -12.34 29.90
N GLU A 40 -19.25 -11.38 30.58
CA GLU A 40 -19.68 -9.97 30.63
C GLU A 40 -19.24 -9.15 29.39
N GLY A 41 -18.62 -9.79 28.38
CA GLY A 41 -18.26 -9.16 27.10
C GLY A 41 -16.90 -8.46 27.08
N PHE A 42 -16.01 -8.74 28.02
CA PHE A 42 -14.67 -8.18 28.08
C PHE A 42 -13.58 -9.19 27.66
N THR A 43 -12.48 -8.68 27.10
CA THR A 43 -11.29 -9.45 26.76
C THR A 43 -10.11 -8.91 27.56
N TYR A 44 -9.28 -9.79 28.12
CA TYR A 44 -8.08 -9.37 28.84
C TYR A 44 -6.97 -9.02 27.86
N ASP A 45 -6.44 -7.80 27.98
CA ASP A 45 -5.25 -7.35 27.27
C ASP A 45 -4.00 -7.72 28.08
N PHE A 46 -3.13 -8.54 27.50
CA PHE A 46 -1.91 -9.00 28.16
C PHE A 46 -0.78 -7.97 28.10
N GLU A 47 -0.81 -7.03 27.17
CA GLU A 47 0.18 -5.95 27.05
C GLU A 47 -0.14 -4.85 28.05
N GLU A 48 -1.41 -4.42 28.08
CA GLU A 48 -1.88 -3.32 28.91
C GLU A 48 -2.25 -3.77 30.34
N GLY A 49 -2.54 -5.06 30.55
CA GLY A 49 -2.77 -5.64 31.87
C GLY A 49 -4.17 -5.42 32.46
N PHE A 50 -5.15 -5.04 31.65
CA PHE A 50 -6.55 -4.84 32.06
C PHE A 50 -7.55 -5.38 31.02
N PHE A 51 -8.84 -5.33 31.36
CA PHE A 51 -9.92 -5.83 30.50
C PHE A 51 -10.46 -4.73 29.57
N ILE A 52 -10.58 -5.04 28.28
CA ILE A 52 -11.14 -4.17 27.24
C ILE A 52 -12.52 -4.69 26.85
N LYS A 53 -13.50 -3.81 26.68
CA LYS A 53 -14.84 -4.19 26.23
C LYS A 53 -14.80 -4.59 24.75
N SER A 54 -15.39 -5.74 24.41
CA SER A 54 -15.29 -6.29 23.05
C SER A 54 -15.92 -5.36 21.99
N ASP A 55 -16.95 -4.60 22.35
CA ASP A 55 -17.61 -3.64 21.45
C ASP A 55 -16.67 -2.47 21.06
N ASP A 56 -15.85 -2.00 21.99
CA ASP A 56 -14.91 -0.90 21.75
C ASP A 56 -13.80 -1.35 20.79
N LEU A 57 -13.33 -2.59 20.95
CA LEU A 57 -12.37 -3.21 20.04
C LEU A 57 -12.94 -3.35 18.61
N GLN A 58 -14.22 -3.70 18.49
CA GLN A 58 -14.90 -3.80 17.19
C GLN A 58 -15.04 -2.42 16.52
N GLN A 59 -15.36 -1.38 17.28
CA GLN A 59 -15.47 0.00 16.76
C GLN A 59 -14.12 0.50 16.23
N ASP A 60 -13.03 0.30 16.99
CA ASP A 60 -11.68 0.71 16.57
C ASP A 60 -11.22 -0.03 15.30
N LEU A 61 -11.43 -1.35 15.25
CA LEU A 61 -11.15 -2.15 14.06
C LEU A 61 -11.95 -1.67 12.84
N LEU A 62 -13.24 -1.36 13.01
CA LEU A 62 -14.09 -0.86 11.93
C LEU A 62 -13.59 0.50 11.40
N GLN A 63 -13.15 1.38 12.31
CA GLN A 63 -12.60 2.68 11.94
C GLN A 63 -11.31 2.54 11.14
N ARG A 64 -10.41 1.64 11.58
CA ARG A 64 -9.14 1.37 10.89
C ARG A 64 -9.34 0.76 9.51
N VAL A 65 -10.33 -0.11 9.34
CA VAL A 65 -10.71 -0.66 8.02
C VAL A 65 -11.20 0.44 7.09
N LYS A 66 -12.07 1.36 7.55
CA LYS A 66 -12.55 2.49 6.73
C LYS A 66 -11.42 3.40 6.27
N GLU A 67 -10.44 3.67 7.14
CA GLU A 67 -9.27 4.48 6.77
C GLU A 67 -8.41 3.79 5.70
N LEU A 68 -8.19 2.47 5.84
CA LEU A 68 -7.47 1.69 4.83
C LEU A 68 -8.20 1.67 3.49
N GLU A 69 -9.52 1.50 3.48
CA GLU A 69 -10.33 1.57 2.26
C GLU A 69 -10.21 2.93 1.57
N LYS A 70 -10.23 4.02 2.36
CA LYS A 70 -10.04 5.38 1.84
C LYS A 70 -8.66 5.55 1.20
N GLN A 71 -7.59 5.08 1.87
CA GLN A 71 -6.23 5.14 1.34
C GLN A 71 -6.10 4.34 0.04
N GLN A 72 -6.69 3.14 -0.05
CA GLN A 72 -6.66 2.34 -1.27
C GLN A 72 -7.33 3.07 -2.45
N LYS A 73 -8.46 3.74 -2.21
CA LYS A 73 -9.15 4.53 -3.23
C LYS A 73 -8.28 5.69 -3.75
N GLU A 74 -7.64 6.41 -2.84
CA GLU A 74 -6.75 7.53 -3.20
C GLU A 74 -5.55 7.06 -4.03
N ILE A 75 -4.93 5.93 -3.65
CA ILE A 75 -3.85 5.31 -4.44
C ILE A 75 -4.34 4.94 -5.84
N LEU A 76 -5.54 4.37 -5.97
CA LEU A 76 -6.10 3.99 -7.26
C LEU A 76 -6.35 5.21 -8.18
N GLU A 77 -6.83 6.31 -7.62
CA GLU A 77 -7.01 7.58 -8.35
C GLU A 77 -5.66 8.13 -8.82
N LEU A 78 -4.64 8.15 -7.95
CA LEU A 78 -3.28 8.57 -8.30
C LEU A 78 -2.69 7.69 -9.42
N LEU A 79 -2.83 6.37 -9.31
CA LEU A 79 -2.36 5.44 -10.33
C LEU A 79 -3.08 5.62 -11.67
N SER A 80 -4.40 5.86 -11.64
CA SER A 80 -5.19 6.11 -12.85
C SER A 80 -4.68 7.36 -13.59
N ASN A 81 -4.38 8.43 -12.85
CA ASN A 81 -3.79 9.64 -13.40
C ASN A 81 -2.36 9.43 -13.95
N THR A 82 -1.56 8.55 -13.33
CA THR A 82 -0.22 8.23 -13.88
C THR A 82 -0.26 7.32 -15.11
N ASN A 83 -1.26 6.45 -15.24
CA ASN A 83 -1.41 5.57 -16.38
C ASN A 83 -1.86 6.31 -17.65
N THR A 84 -2.64 7.39 -17.51
CA THR A 84 -2.93 8.32 -18.62
C THR A 84 -1.68 9.07 -19.06
N ILE A 85 -0.87 9.60 -18.13
CA ILE A 85 0.40 10.30 -18.44
C ILE A 85 1.41 9.36 -19.15
N LYS A 86 1.45 8.07 -18.77
CA LYS A 86 2.34 7.08 -19.41
C LYS A 86 1.87 6.65 -20.81
N LYS A 87 0.55 6.68 -21.09
CA LYS A 87 0.02 6.34 -22.41
C LYS A 87 0.22 7.47 -23.42
N GLU A 88 0.12 8.72 -23.00
CA GLU A 88 0.27 9.88 -23.90
C GLU A 88 1.72 10.10 -24.39
N ASN A 89 2.72 9.57 -23.69
CA ASN A 89 4.15 9.70 -24.05
C ASN A 89 4.76 8.45 -24.71
N LYS A 90 3.97 7.43 -25.03
CA LYS A 90 4.49 6.25 -25.72
C LYS A 90 4.49 6.52 -27.22
N LEU A 91 5.66 6.47 -27.85
CA LEU A 91 5.78 6.59 -29.30
C LEU A 91 4.90 5.54 -29.97
N ASP A 92 4.00 5.98 -30.87
CA ASP A 92 3.20 5.07 -31.68
C ASP A 92 4.10 4.43 -32.74
N LEU A 93 4.55 3.21 -32.44
CA LEU A 93 5.41 2.41 -33.31
C LEU A 93 4.61 1.41 -34.16
N SER A 94 3.28 1.55 -34.25
CA SER A 94 2.42 0.66 -35.05
C SER A 94 2.78 0.66 -36.55
N LEU A 95 3.42 1.73 -37.03
CA LEU A 95 3.87 1.92 -38.41
C LEU A 95 5.12 1.07 -38.77
N CYS A 96 5.87 0.55 -37.80
CA CYS A 96 7.16 -0.12 -38.03
C CYS A 96 7.06 -1.64 -38.28
N THR A 97 5.91 -2.12 -38.78
CA THR A 97 5.59 -3.57 -38.90
C THR A 97 5.93 -4.19 -40.26
N GLU A 98 6.35 -3.40 -41.24
CA GLU A 98 6.65 -3.86 -42.60
C GLU A 98 8.05 -4.51 -42.74
N GLU A 99 8.29 -5.10 -43.93
CA GLU A 99 9.55 -5.71 -44.32
C GLU A 99 10.72 -4.73 -44.19
N ARG A 100 11.84 -5.19 -43.62
CA ARG A 100 12.98 -4.33 -43.28
C ARG A 100 14.10 -4.43 -44.31
N ILE A 101 14.55 -3.28 -44.79
CA ILE A 101 15.69 -3.16 -45.70
C ILE A 101 16.87 -2.50 -44.97
N GLN A 102 18.05 -3.12 -45.04
CA GLN A 102 19.27 -2.56 -44.48
C GLN A 102 19.80 -1.42 -45.37
N LYS A 103 19.95 -0.22 -44.80
CA LYS A 103 20.63 0.92 -45.43
C LYS A 103 21.63 1.53 -44.45
N SER A 104 22.74 2.08 -44.98
CA SER A 104 23.79 2.72 -44.18
C SER A 104 23.90 4.19 -44.53
N TYR A 105 23.87 5.05 -43.51
CA TYR A 105 23.97 6.50 -43.66
C TYR A 105 25.05 7.05 -42.73
N LYS A 106 25.70 8.13 -43.14
CA LYS A 106 26.64 8.86 -42.28
C LYS A 106 25.86 9.90 -41.48
N LEU A 107 26.08 9.91 -40.16
CA LEU A 107 25.55 10.94 -39.26
C LEU A 107 26.68 11.85 -38.82
N SER A 108 26.34 13.10 -38.46
CA SER A 108 27.30 13.96 -37.78
C SER A 108 27.66 13.35 -36.41
N LYS A 109 28.92 13.54 -35.99
CA LYS A 109 29.44 12.99 -34.73
C LYS A 109 28.55 13.38 -33.55
N THR A 110 28.22 14.67 -33.44
CA THR A 110 27.40 15.22 -32.35
C THR A 110 25.99 14.63 -32.32
N THR A 111 25.35 14.44 -33.46
CA THR A 111 24.00 13.84 -33.52
C THR A 111 24.05 12.35 -33.16
N ALA A 112 25.08 11.63 -33.62
CA ALA A 112 25.26 10.21 -33.29
C ALA A 112 25.47 9.99 -31.79
N GLU A 113 26.25 10.85 -31.13
CA GLU A 113 26.47 10.81 -29.67
C GLU A 113 25.17 11.07 -28.90
N LYS A 114 24.45 12.15 -29.22
CA LYS A 114 23.16 12.49 -28.61
C LYS A 114 22.11 11.39 -28.79
N PHE A 115 22.01 10.85 -30.01
CA PHE A 115 21.08 9.78 -30.31
C PHE A 115 21.44 8.49 -29.56
N SER A 116 22.74 8.17 -29.45
CA SER A 116 23.21 7.02 -28.69
C SER A 116 22.90 7.15 -27.19
N GLU A 117 23.04 8.35 -26.63
CA GLU A 117 22.66 8.64 -25.25
C GLU A 117 21.14 8.51 -25.04
N TYR A 118 20.34 9.04 -25.95
CA TYR A 118 18.89 8.89 -25.93
C TYR A 118 18.47 7.41 -25.94
N CYS A 119 19.04 6.58 -26.83
CA CYS A 119 18.74 5.15 -26.91
C CYS A 119 19.17 4.37 -25.64
N LYS A 120 20.20 4.82 -24.91
CA LYS A 120 20.59 4.19 -23.64
C LYS A 120 19.56 4.42 -22.54
N ASN A 121 18.91 5.59 -22.57
CA ASN A 121 17.90 6.01 -21.60
C ASN A 121 16.49 5.48 -21.95
N HIS A 122 16.27 5.06 -23.19
CA HIS A 122 14.99 4.56 -23.70
C HIS A 122 15.10 3.15 -24.32
N ARG A 123 15.42 2.15 -23.47
CA ARG A 123 15.66 0.77 -23.89
C ARG A 123 14.39 0.02 -24.31
N GLU A 124 13.22 0.56 -23.99
CA GLU A 124 11.91 0.08 -24.38
C GLU A 124 11.66 0.15 -25.90
N TYR A 125 12.44 0.97 -26.62
CA TYR A 125 12.34 1.14 -28.06
C TYR A 125 13.53 0.52 -28.79
N ARG A 126 13.28 -0.07 -29.97
CA ARG A 126 14.37 -0.50 -30.84
C ARG A 126 14.92 0.72 -31.58
N VAL A 127 16.24 0.82 -31.65
CA VAL A 127 16.95 1.92 -32.36
C VAL A 127 16.45 2.08 -33.80
N GLN A 128 16.16 0.96 -34.47
CA GLN A 128 15.64 0.95 -35.85
C GLN A 128 14.26 1.59 -35.94
N ASP A 129 13.36 1.31 -34.99
CA ASP A 129 11.99 1.86 -34.99
C ASP A 129 12.03 3.38 -34.75
N LEU A 130 12.94 3.86 -33.88
CA LEU A 130 13.18 5.29 -33.66
C LEU A 130 13.69 6.00 -34.92
N ILE A 131 14.58 5.35 -35.68
CA ILE A 131 15.11 5.88 -36.94
C ILE A 131 13.99 5.97 -37.99
N THR A 132 13.20 4.90 -38.15
CA THR A 132 12.08 4.87 -39.10
C THR A 132 11.09 6.00 -38.78
N LEU A 133 10.66 6.11 -37.52
CA LEU A 133 9.73 7.15 -37.09
C LEU A 133 10.27 8.56 -37.35
N ALA A 134 11.54 8.82 -37.04
CA ALA A 134 12.15 10.12 -37.27
C ALA A 134 12.19 10.49 -38.76
N LEU A 135 12.46 9.51 -39.64
CA LEU A 135 12.45 9.72 -41.08
C LEU A 135 11.04 9.97 -41.61
N GLU A 136 10.04 9.20 -41.18
CA GLU A 136 8.64 9.39 -41.59
C GLU A 136 8.11 10.76 -41.17
N GLN A 137 8.30 11.15 -39.90
CA GLN A 137 7.90 12.46 -39.41
C GLN A 137 8.60 13.60 -40.17
N PHE A 138 9.89 13.44 -40.48
CA PHE A 138 10.62 14.43 -41.26
C PHE A 138 10.06 14.54 -42.69
N MET A 139 9.79 13.42 -43.36
CA MET A 139 9.23 13.42 -44.72
C MET A 139 7.82 13.98 -44.75
N GLU A 140 6.96 13.64 -43.78
CA GLU A 140 5.60 14.13 -43.69
C GLU A 140 5.54 15.64 -43.44
N LYS A 141 6.40 16.16 -42.56
CA LYS A 141 6.48 17.59 -42.26
C LYS A 141 6.99 18.44 -43.43
N ASN A 142 7.73 17.86 -44.36
CA ASN A 142 8.35 18.55 -45.49
C ASN A 142 7.72 18.16 -46.85
N LYS A 143 6.51 17.59 -46.84
CA LYS A 143 5.67 17.41 -48.04
C LYS A 143 5.02 18.73 -48.45
#